data_AF-A0A657LSY9-F1
#
_entry.id   AF-A0A657LSY9-F1
#
_cell.length_a   1.000
_cell.length_b   1.000
_cell.length_c   1.000
_cell.angle_alpha   90.00
_cell.angle_beta   90.00
_cell.angle_gamma   90.00
#
_symmetry.space_group_name_H-M   'P 1'
#
loop_
_entity.id
_entity.type
_entity.pdbx_description
1 polymer ?
#
loop_
_entity_poly.entity_id
_entity_poly.type
_entity_poly.pdbx_seq_one_letter_code
_entity_poly.pdbx_strand_id
1 'polypeptide(L)'
;MPVLRNARHEKFAQLLAQGKTADDAYAQAGFKANRGNATTLKRKQNIQDRVSHLLEWELTLERKATEKAIDKLAITKERVLAELAKIGFADIRKAIKWQGTLVTEEDNPDGGDTLVIKNVVTNNVTLISSDEIDDDTAGAIAEISQNATGGIKIKLHDKKGALVDIGKHLGMFVERHEHSGPGGAPIQTETRTWREVLRQETKD
;
A
#
# COMPACT_ATOMS: atom_id res chain seq x y z
N MET A 1 -20.25 -16.28 17.95
CA MET A 1 -21.62 -16.80 17.79
C MET A 1 -21.58 -18.24 17.28
N PRO A 2 -22.31 -19.19 17.89
CA PRO A 2 -22.38 -20.57 17.41
C PRO A 2 -23.09 -20.68 16.05
N VAL A 3 -22.82 -21.78 15.34
CA VAL A 3 -23.49 -22.13 14.07
C VAL A 3 -25.00 -22.20 14.26
N LEU A 4 -25.77 -21.72 13.28
CA LEU A 4 -27.23 -21.78 13.35
C LEU A 4 -27.72 -23.24 13.31
N ARG A 5 -28.67 -23.58 14.20
CA ARG A 5 -29.23 -24.94 14.30
C ARG A 5 -29.87 -25.44 13.00
N ASN A 6 -30.47 -24.54 12.22
CA ASN A 6 -31.04 -24.89 10.92
C ASN A 6 -29.95 -24.80 9.84
N ALA A 7 -29.56 -25.96 9.30
CA ALA A 7 -28.51 -26.07 8.29
C ALA A 7 -28.77 -25.21 7.03
N ARG A 8 -30.03 -25.03 6.63
CA ARG A 8 -30.39 -24.22 5.46
C ARG A 8 -30.27 -22.72 5.76
N HIS A 9 -30.59 -22.30 6.99
CA HIS A 9 -30.35 -20.93 7.44
C HIS A 9 -28.86 -20.63 7.59
N GLU A 10 -28.08 -21.58 8.11
CA GLU A 10 -26.63 -21.44 8.18
C GLU A 10 -26.02 -21.30 6.77
N LYS A 11 -26.41 -22.17 5.84
CA LYS A 11 -25.95 -22.10 4.46
C LYS A 11 -26.35 -20.78 3.79
N PHE A 12 -27.56 -20.30 4.05
CA PHE A 12 -28.03 -18.99 3.60
C PHE A 12 -27.16 -17.84 4.13
N ALA A 13 -26.84 -17.84 5.43
CA ALA A 13 -25.98 -16.82 6.05
C ALA A 13 -24.54 -16.85 5.48
N GLN A 14 -23.96 -18.03 5.26
CA GLN A 14 -22.63 -18.16 4.65
C GLN A 14 -22.59 -17.60 3.22
N LEU A 15 -23.61 -17.91 2.41
CA LEU A 15 -23.69 -17.40 1.03
C LEU A 15 -23.87 -15.88 0.99
N LEU A 16 -24.60 -15.30 1.96
CA LEU A 16 -24.72 -13.85 2.10
C LEU A 16 -23.39 -13.19 2.48
N ALA A 17 -22.63 -13.79 3.41
CA ALA A 17 -21.30 -13.30 3.78
C ALA A 17 -20.34 -13.33 2.59
N GLN A 18 -20.44 -14.35 1.74
CA GLN A 18 -19.71 -14.45 0.46
C GLN A 18 -20.19 -13.48 -0.64
N GLY A 19 -21.12 -12.57 -0.32
CA GLY A 19 -21.57 -11.51 -1.24
C GLY A 19 -22.65 -11.93 -2.24
N LYS A 20 -23.28 -13.11 -2.09
CA LYS A 20 -24.41 -13.49 -2.95
C LYS A 20 -25.63 -12.64 -2.65
N THR A 21 -26.49 -12.45 -3.66
CA THR A 21 -27.78 -11.79 -3.46
C THR A 21 -28.69 -12.67 -2.61
N ALA A 22 -29.66 -12.06 -1.91
CA ALA A 22 -30.59 -12.82 -1.06
C ALA A 22 -31.34 -13.89 -1.86
N ASP A 23 -31.75 -13.59 -3.09
CA ASP A 23 -32.48 -14.54 -3.93
C ASP A 23 -31.62 -15.76 -4.31
N ASP A 24 -30.37 -15.52 -4.70
CA ASP A 24 -29.41 -16.55 -5.09
C ASP A 24 -28.99 -17.40 -3.88
N ALA A 25 -28.65 -16.75 -2.77
CA ALA A 25 -28.33 -17.41 -1.51
C ALA A 25 -29.49 -18.30 -1.04
N TYR A 26 -30.74 -17.84 -1.20
CA TYR A 26 -31.94 -18.57 -0.78
C TYR A 26 -32.16 -19.84 -1.62
N ALA A 27 -32.01 -19.72 -2.94
CA ALA A 27 -32.10 -20.86 -3.85
C ALA A 27 -30.98 -21.88 -3.58
N GLN A 28 -29.73 -21.43 -3.46
CA GLN A 28 -28.57 -22.29 -3.20
C GLN A 28 -28.56 -22.92 -1.80
N ALA A 29 -29.21 -22.26 -0.82
CA ALA A 29 -29.53 -22.84 0.48
C ALA A 29 -30.62 -23.93 0.43
N GLY A 30 -31.15 -24.22 -0.75
CA GLY A 30 -32.10 -25.30 -1.04
C GLY A 30 -33.56 -24.88 -0.90
N PHE A 31 -33.86 -23.59 -0.71
CA PHE A 31 -35.24 -23.09 -0.67
C PHE A 31 -35.86 -22.98 -2.04
N LYS A 32 -37.17 -23.25 -2.09
CA LYS A 32 -37.97 -22.98 -3.29
C LYS A 32 -37.89 -21.48 -3.56
N ALA A 33 -37.46 -21.12 -4.76
CA ALA A 33 -37.21 -19.74 -5.15
C ALA A 33 -38.42 -18.84 -4.85
N ASN A 34 -38.21 -17.86 -3.99
CA ASN A 34 -39.20 -16.85 -3.63
C ASN A 34 -38.47 -15.63 -3.04
N ARG A 35 -38.46 -14.52 -3.79
CA ARG A 35 -37.73 -13.29 -3.42
C ARG A 35 -38.25 -12.64 -2.13
N GLY A 36 -39.56 -12.70 -1.90
CA GLY A 36 -40.18 -12.16 -0.69
C GLY A 36 -39.71 -12.91 0.56
N ASN A 37 -39.70 -14.24 0.50
CA ASN A 37 -39.21 -15.07 1.60
C ASN A 37 -37.70 -14.93 1.82
N ALA A 38 -36.92 -14.82 0.75
CA ALA A 38 -35.48 -14.56 0.83
C ALA A 38 -35.18 -13.24 1.55
N THR A 39 -35.92 -12.18 1.20
CA THR A 39 -35.80 -10.86 1.84
C THR A 39 -36.17 -10.92 3.32
N THR A 40 -37.29 -11.58 3.65
CA THR A 40 -37.71 -11.77 5.04
C THR A 40 -36.69 -12.56 5.85
N LEU A 41 -36.12 -13.62 5.29
CA LEU A 41 -35.10 -14.43 5.98
C LEU A 41 -33.82 -13.62 6.21
N LYS A 42 -33.37 -12.82 5.23
CA LYS A 42 -32.21 -11.92 5.37
C LYS A 42 -32.39 -10.89 6.50
N ARG A 43 -33.62 -10.46 6.78
CA ARG A 43 -33.93 -9.47 7.83
C ARG A 43 -34.05 -10.07 9.24
N LYS A 44 -34.00 -11.39 9.40
CA LYS A 44 -34.04 -12.01 10.73
C LYS A 44 -32.75 -11.73 11.48
N GLN A 45 -32.88 -11.31 12.75
CA GLN A 45 -31.75 -10.92 13.60
C GLN A 45 -30.68 -12.01 13.68
N ASN A 46 -31.08 -13.26 13.93
CA ASN A 46 -30.15 -14.38 14.00
C ASN A 46 -29.35 -14.64 12.70
N ILE A 47 -29.91 -14.32 11.54
CA ILE A 47 -29.19 -14.40 10.25
C ILE A 47 -28.24 -13.24 10.11
N GLN A 48 -28.66 -12.03 10.46
CA GLN A 48 -27.82 -10.83 10.43
C GLN A 48 -26.62 -10.97 11.36
N ASP A 49 -26.83 -11.39 12.61
CA ASP A 49 -25.77 -11.60 13.59
C ASP A 49 -24.77 -12.65 13.09
N ARG A 50 -25.28 -13.71 12.46
CA ARG A 50 -24.43 -14.77 11.91
C ARG A 50 -23.60 -14.28 10.73
N VAL A 51 -24.19 -13.50 9.82
CA VAL A 51 -23.49 -12.88 8.69
C VAL A 51 -22.41 -11.92 9.19
N SER A 52 -22.74 -11.03 10.14
CA SER A 52 -21.78 -10.11 10.75
C SER A 52 -20.60 -10.87 11.38
N HIS A 53 -20.90 -11.92 12.15
CA HIS A 53 -19.86 -12.75 12.75
C HIS A 53 -18.98 -13.46 11.72
N LEU A 54 -19.55 -13.92 10.60
CA LEU A 54 -18.78 -14.57 9.53
C LEU A 54 -17.85 -13.56 8.84
N LEU A 55 -18.34 -12.36 8.56
CA LEU A 55 -17.54 -11.28 7.97
C LEU A 55 -16.43 -10.82 8.91
N GLU A 56 -16.72 -10.63 10.20
CA GLU A 56 -15.71 -10.32 11.21
C GLU A 56 -14.64 -11.43 11.29
N TRP A 57 -15.07 -12.69 11.28
CA TRP A 57 -14.17 -13.83 11.29
C TRP A 57 -13.26 -13.85 10.05
N GLU A 58 -13.81 -13.67 8.84
CA GLU A 58 -13.02 -13.58 7.60
C GLU A 58 -11.99 -12.44 7.67
N LEU A 59 -12.40 -11.24 8.11
CA LEU A 59 -11.48 -10.12 8.31
C LEU A 59 -10.35 -10.44 9.30
N THR A 60 -10.66 -11.13 10.40
CA THR A 60 -9.62 -11.54 11.36
C THR A 60 -8.68 -12.59 10.79
N LEU A 61 -9.19 -13.52 9.98
CA LEU A 61 -8.38 -14.52 9.29
C LEU A 61 -7.47 -13.86 8.25
N GLU A 62 -7.99 -12.92 7.46
CA GLU A 62 -7.20 -12.15 6.51
C GLU A 62 -6.10 -11.37 7.22
N ARG A 63 -6.40 -10.66 8.32
CA ARG A 63 -5.39 -9.97 9.13
C ARG A 63 -4.32 -10.92 9.65
N LYS A 64 -4.70 -12.08 10.18
CA LYS A 64 -3.72 -13.07 10.65
C LYS A 64 -2.92 -13.67 9.51
N ALA A 65 -3.52 -13.85 8.34
CA ALA A 65 -2.85 -14.36 7.15
C ALA A 65 -1.86 -13.33 6.59
N THR A 66 -2.22 -12.04 6.57
CA THR A 66 -1.32 -10.96 6.19
C THR A 66 -0.19 -10.81 7.20
N GLU A 67 -0.47 -10.84 8.51
CA GLU A 67 0.55 -10.86 9.57
C GLU A 67 1.51 -12.05 9.39
N LYS A 68 0.99 -13.27 9.19
CA LYS A 68 1.82 -14.47 8.98
C LYS A 68 2.63 -14.41 7.68
N ALA A 69 2.09 -13.82 6.62
CA ALA A 69 2.80 -13.61 5.36
C ALA A 69 3.91 -12.56 5.53
N ILE A 70 3.63 -11.48 6.27
CA ILE A 70 4.60 -10.46 6.67
C ILE A 70 5.76 -11.09 7.44
N ASP A 71 5.44 -11.93 8.44
CA ASP A 71 6.45 -12.64 9.25
C ASP A 71 7.28 -13.59 8.39
N LYS A 72 6.63 -14.37 7.52
CA LYS A 72 7.32 -15.32 6.63
C LYS A 72 8.23 -14.62 5.61
N LEU A 73 7.85 -13.43 5.14
CA LEU A 73 8.66 -12.61 4.23
C LEU A 73 9.65 -11.70 4.98
N ALA A 74 9.63 -11.69 6.31
CA ALA A 74 10.39 -10.78 7.16
C ALA A 74 10.28 -9.30 6.71
N ILE A 75 9.10 -8.88 6.26
CA ILE A 75 8.82 -7.49 5.86
C ILE A 75 8.31 -6.75 7.09
N THR A 76 9.20 -6.46 8.03
CA THR A 76 8.82 -5.71 9.24
C THR A 76 8.64 -4.23 8.92
N LYS A 77 7.92 -3.50 9.79
CA LYS A 77 7.75 -2.04 9.66
C LYS A 77 9.10 -1.34 9.64
N GLU A 78 10.03 -1.80 10.48
CA GLU A 78 11.40 -1.31 10.58
C GLU A 78 12.15 -1.50 9.25
N ARG A 79 11.97 -2.66 8.59
CA ARG A 79 12.60 -2.94 7.30
C ARG A 79 12.04 -2.05 6.19
N VAL A 80 10.71 -1.85 6.15
CA VAL A 80 10.08 -0.94 5.19
C VAL A 80 10.57 0.49 5.38
N LEU A 81 10.63 0.96 6.63
CA LEU A 81 11.15 2.29 6.95
C LEU A 81 12.63 2.42 6.60
N ALA A 82 13.44 1.39 6.82
CA ALA A 82 14.85 1.39 6.43
C ALA A 82 15.01 1.54 4.91
N GLU A 83 14.23 0.82 4.10
CA GLU A 83 14.27 0.96 2.64
C GLU A 83 13.77 2.35 2.17
N LEU A 84 12.69 2.87 2.75
CA LEU A 84 12.24 4.22 2.45
C LEU A 84 13.26 5.28 2.87
N ALA A 85 14.01 5.06 3.96
CA ALA A 85 15.03 5.98 4.44
C ALA A 85 16.20 6.10 3.45
N LYS A 86 16.63 4.99 2.83
CA LYS A 86 17.66 5.02 1.76
C LYS A 86 17.28 5.99 0.65
N ILE A 87 16.02 5.95 0.21
CA ILE A 87 15.49 6.85 -0.83
C ILE A 87 15.31 8.28 -0.31
N GLY A 88 14.66 8.43 0.84
CA GLY A 88 14.29 9.72 1.43
C GLY A 88 15.51 10.57 1.79
N PHE A 89 16.62 9.95 2.19
CA PHE A 89 17.84 10.63 2.63
C PHE A 89 19.02 10.53 1.66
N ALA A 90 18.83 9.94 0.47
CA ALA A 90 19.88 9.78 -0.55
C ALA A 90 20.60 11.10 -0.91
N ASP A 91 21.92 11.08 -1.08
CA ASP A 91 22.68 12.21 -1.66
C ASP A 91 23.28 11.78 -3.00
N ILE A 92 22.83 12.42 -4.10
CA ILE A 92 23.27 12.10 -5.46
C ILE A 92 24.79 12.28 -5.64
N ARG A 93 25.43 13.14 -4.84
CA ARG A 93 26.90 13.36 -4.87
C ARG A 93 27.70 12.14 -4.45
N LYS A 94 27.08 11.19 -3.76
CA LYS A 94 27.70 9.92 -3.41
C LYS A 94 27.69 8.91 -4.57
N ALA A 95 26.89 9.16 -5.61
CA ALA A 95 26.82 8.29 -6.78
C ALA A 95 27.55 8.87 -8.01
N ILE A 96 27.64 10.19 -8.13
CA ILE A 96 28.27 10.87 -9.28
C ILE A 96 29.21 11.99 -8.85
N LYS A 97 30.27 12.18 -9.63
CA LYS A 97 31.18 13.33 -9.57
C LYS A 97 30.98 14.17 -10.82
N TRP A 98 30.96 15.48 -10.68
CA TRP A 98 30.97 16.39 -11.83
C TRP A 98 32.00 17.49 -11.60
N GLN A 99 32.82 17.75 -12.63
CA GLN A 99 33.88 18.75 -12.57
C GLN A 99 33.98 19.45 -13.94
N GLY A 100 34.41 20.71 -13.93
CA GLY A 100 34.80 21.41 -15.14
C GLY A 100 36.17 20.91 -15.58
N THR A 101 36.25 20.30 -16.76
CA THR A 101 37.50 19.87 -17.39
C THR A 101 37.84 20.85 -18.50
N LEU A 102 39.10 21.29 -18.54
CA LEU A 102 39.64 21.97 -19.72
C LEU A 102 39.94 20.90 -20.76
N VAL A 103 39.17 20.89 -21.84
CA VAL A 103 39.42 20.03 -22.99
C VAL A 103 40.03 20.90 -24.08
N THR A 104 41.18 20.48 -24.58
CA THR A 104 41.79 21.04 -25.79
C THR A 104 41.11 20.37 -26.98
N GLU A 105 40.29 21.11 -27.70
CA GLU A 105 39.83 20.68 -29.02
C GLU A 105 40.86 21.10 -30.06
N GLU A 106 41.38 20.11 -30.78
CA GLU A 106 42.22 20.32 -31.95
C GLU A 106 41.31 20.33 -33.17
N ASP A 107 41.16 21.51 -33.77
CA ASP A 107 40.34 21.71 -34.96
C ASP A 107 41.27 22.08 -36.13
N ASN A 108 41.06 21.45 -37.29
CA ASN A 108 41.79 21.77 -38.52
C ASN A 108 40.80 22.15 -39.63
N PRO A 109 40.19 23.34 -39.52
CA PRO A 109 39.02 23.71 -40.32
C PRO A 109 39.29 23.79 -41.83
N ASP A 110 40.54 24.00 -42.25
CA ASP A 110 40.91 24.20 -43.67
C ASP A 110 41.74 23.05 -44.27
N GLY A 111 42.01 21.98 -43.51
CA GLY A 111 42.84 20.86 -43.96
C GLY A 111 44.31 21.21 -44.27
N GLY A 112 44.78 22.38 -43.85
CA GLY A 112 46.18 22.82 -43.91
C GLY A 112 46.98 22.41 -42.66
N ASP A 113 48.29 22.65 -42.64
CA ASP A 113 49.18 22.24 -41.54
C ASP A 113 49.02 23.03 -40.22
N THR A 114 47.97 23.84 -40.06
CA THR A 114 47.81 24.74 -38.91
C THR A 114 46.80 24.19 -37.91
N LEU A 115 47.30 23.62 -36.81
CA LEU A 115 46.49 23.14 -35.70
C LEU A 115 45.97 24.32 -34.86
N VAL A 116 44.66 24.51 -34.77
CA VAL A 116 44.06 25.49 -33.85
C VAL A 116 43.67 24.78 -32.56
N ILE A 117 44.42 25.03 -31.49
CA ILE A 117 44.13 24.51 -30.15
C ILE A 117 43.13 25.46 -29.47
N LYS A 118 41.87 25.04 -29.31
CA LYS A 118 40.86 25.76 -28.53
C LYS A 118 40.76 25.15 -27.13
N ASN A 119 40.99 25.95 -26.10
CA ASN A 119 40.69 25.56 -24.73
C ASN A 119 39.19 25.73 -24.47
N VAL A 120 38.44 24.63 -24.48
CA VAL A 120 37.01 24.61 -24.18
C VAL A 120 36.82 24.05 -22.77
N VAL A 121 36.13 24.80 -21.91
CA VAL A 121 35.72 24.29 -20.59
C VAL A 121 34.46 23.45 -20.80
N THR A 122 34.54 22.14 -20.54
CA THR A 122 33.39 21.24 -20.59
C THR A 122 33.12 20.66 -19.21
N ASN A 123 31.85 20.52 -18.84
CA ASN A 123 31.49 19.82 -17.61
C ASN A 123 31.49 18.31 -17.87
N ASN A 124 32.34 17.58 -17.15
CA ASN A 124 32.40 16.13 -17.22
C ASN A 124 31.68 15.52 -16.01
N VAL A 125 30.83 14.53 -16.26
CA VAL A 125 30.13 13.75 -15.21
C VAL A 125 30.68 12.33 -15.24
N THR A 126 31.17 11.87 -14.09
CA THR A 126 31.68 10.51 -13.92
C THR A 126 30.90 9.79 -12.82
N LEU A 127 30.62 8.50 -13.02
CA LEU A 127 30.04 7.65 -11.99
C LEU A 127 31.13 7.23 -10.99
N ILE A 128 30.74 7.09 -9.73
CA ILE A 128 31.55 6.40 -8.73
C ILE A 128 31.39 4.88 -8.95
N SER A 129 32.44 4.10 -8.72
CA SER A 129 32.40 2.64 -8.86
C SER A 129 31.34 2.03 -7.93
N SER A 130 30.67 0.96 -8.37
CA SER A 130 29.70 0.24 -7.54
C SER A 130 30.30 -0.27 -6.22
N ASP A 131 31.60 -0.56 -6.24
CA ASP A 131 32.31 -1.10 -5.07
C ASP A 131 32.72 0.01 -4.09
N GLU A 132 32.56 1.28 -4.49
CA GLU A 132 32.90 2.47 -3.70
C GLU A 132 31.66 3.22 -3.18
N ILE A 133 30.45 2.82 -3.58
CA ILE A 133 29.19 3.41 -3.09
C ILE A 133 28.64 2.60 -1.91
N ASP A 134 28.05 3.30 -0.93
CA ASP A 134 27.39 2.64 0.20
C ASP A 134 26.03 2.02 -0.21
N ASP A 135 25.60 0.98 0.52
CA ASP A 135 24.36 0.24 0.23
C ASP A 135 23.12 1.14 0.21
N ASP A 136 23.10 2.22 1.00
CA ASP A 136 22.00 3.17 1.05
C ASP A 136 21.94 4.00 -0.25
N THR A 137 23.09 4.45 -0.73
CA THR A 137 23.24 5.16 -2.01
C THR A 137 22.86 4.24 -3.16
N ALA A 138 23.32 3.00 -3.15
CA ALA A 138 22.96 2.00 -4.15
C ALA A 138 21.45 1.74 -4.17
N GLY A 139 20.83 1.57 -2.98
CA GLY A 139 19.40 1.34 -2.83
C GLY A 139 18.51 2.50 -3.27
N ALA A 140 19.05 3.72 -3.36
CA ALA A 140 18.33 4.89 -3.84
C ALA A 140 18.31 5.01 -5.38
N ILE A 141 19.17 4.29 -6.10
CA ILE A 141 19.31 4.39 -7.56
C ILE A 141 18.18 3.62 -8.26
N ALA A 142 17.40 4.34 -9.07
CA ALA A 142 16.34 3.78 -9.89
C ALA A 142 16.82 3.37 -11.29
N GLU A 143 17.81 4.08 -11.85
CA GLU A 143 18.30 3.81 -13.21
C GLU A 143 19.73 4.33 -13.38
N ILE A 144 20.56 3.54 -14.07
CA ILE A 144 21.84 3.98 -14.64
C ILE A 144 21.81 3.65 -16.13
N SER A 145 22.15 4.61 -16.98
CA SER A 145 22.23 4.44 -18.43
C SER A 145 23.43 5.17 -19.01
N GLN A 146 24.08 4.52 -19.98
CA GLN A 146 25.16 5.09 -20.77
C GLN A 146 24.81 4.97 -22.25
N ASN A 147 24.93 6.06 -23.00
CA ASN A 147 24.68 6.05 -24.44
C ASN A 147 25.95 5.70 -25.24
N ALA A 148 25.81 5.51 -26.55
CA ALA A 148 26.92 5.14 -27.43
C ALA A 148 28.03 6.22 -27.54
N THR A 149 27.73 7.49 -27.22
CA THR A 149 28.70 8.59 -27.23
C THR A 149 29.34 8.83 -25.86
N GLY A 150 29.09 7.95 -24.88
CA GLY A 150 29.66 8.04 -23.53
C GLY A 150 28.89 8.94 -22.56
N GLY A 151 27.78 9.54 -22.97
CA GLY A 151 26.89 10.33 -22.10
C GLY A 151 26.21 9.45 -21.05
N ILE A 152 26.25 9.91 -19.79
CA ILE A 152 25.79 9.18 -18.61
C ILE A 152 24.50 9.80 -18.08
N LYS A 153 23.56 8.94 -17.69
CA LYS A 153 22.33 9.31 -17.00
C LYS A 153 22.15 8.46 -15.76
N ILE A 154 21.86 9.12 -14.63
CA ILE A 154 21.45 8.47 -13.39
C ILE A 154 20.08 9.00 -12.97
N LYS A 155 19.21 8.13 -12.47
CA LYS A 155 17.95 8.50 -11.81
C LYS A 155 17.92 7.90 -10.42
N LEU A 156 17.47 8.68 -9.44
CA LEU A 156 17.13 8.18 -8.11
C LEU A 156 15.62 7.96 -8.02
N HIS A 157 15.20 7.12 -7.08
CA HIS A 157 13.78 6.97 -6.73
C HIS A 157 13.18 8.29 -6.21
N ASP A 158 11.84 8.37 -6.16
CA ASP A 158 11.15 9.57 -5.69
C ASP A 158 11.39 9.81 -4.19
N LYS A 159 12.33 10.71 -3.91
CA LYS A 159 12.67 11.17 -2.56
C LYS A 159 11.46 11.77 -1.84
N LYS A 160 10.60 12.52 -2.54
CA LYS A 160 9.47 13.19 -1.89
C LYS A 160 8.44 12.16 -1.42
N GLY A 161 8.07 11.22 -2.27
CA GLY A 161 7.16 10.11 -1.93
C GLY A 161 7.65 9.34 -0.70
N ALA A 162 8.93 8.96 -0.70
CA ALA A 162 9.52 8.25 0.44
C ALA A 162 9.44 9.04 1.75
N LEU A 163 9.75 10.34 1.74
CA LEU A 163 9.66 11.20 2.93
C LEU A 163 8.22 11.43 3.40
N VAL A 164 7.26 11.52 2.47
CA VAL A 164 5.83 11.63 2.80
C VAL A 164 5.35 10.35 3.48
N ASP A 165 5.70 9.19 2.95
CA ASP A 165 5.29 7.90 3.52
C ASP A 165 5.90 7.66 4.90
N ILE A 166 7.19 8.01 5.08
CA ILE A 166 7.84 8.03 6.40
C ILE A 166 7.11 8.98 7.34
N GLY A 167 6.83 10.22 6.92
CA GLY A 167 6.16 11.21 7.76
C GLY A 167 4.75 10.78 8.17
N LYS A 168 4.01 10.11 7.27
CA LYS A 168 2.68 9.54 7.58
C LYS A 168 2.79 8.46 8.64
N HIS A 169 3.78 7.56 8.50
CA HIS A 169 4.02 6.52 9.49
C HIS A 169 4.40 7.09 10.87
N LEU A 170 5.17 8.19 10.90
CA LEU A 170 5.57 8.89 12.12
C LEU A 170 4.48 9.82 12.69
N GLY A 171 3.30 9.89 12.06
CA GLY A 171 2.21 10.75 12.51
C GLY A 171 2.48 12.26 12.31
N MET A 172 3.39 12.64 11.41
CA MET A 172 3.69 14.04 11.10
C MET A 172 2.56 14.73 10.31
N PHE A 173 1.67 13.94 9.70
CA PHE A 173 0.49 14.43 9.00
C PHE A 173 -0.75 14.13 9.83
N VAL A 174 -1.54 15.15 10.13
CA VAL A 174 -2.81 14.98 10.85
C VAL A 174 -3.86 14.51 9.86
N GLU A 175 -4.18 13.21 9.88
CA GLU A 175 -5.35 12.66 9.19
C GLU A 175 -6.57 12.78 10.11
N ARG A 176 -7.46 13.74 9.80
CA ARG A 176 -8.76 13.83 10.47
C ARG A 176 -9.73 12.88 9.78
N HIS A 177 -10.11 11.82 10.48
CA HIS A 177 -11.24 10.99 10.08
C HIS A 177 -12.52 11.52 10.74
N GLU A 178 -13.43 12.02 9.92
CA GLU A 178 -14.78 12.35 10.36
C GLU A 178 -15.66 11.10 10.22
N HIS A 179 -16.11 10.56 11.36
CA HIS A 179 -17.06 9.46 11.36
C HIS A 179 -18.48 10.00 11.23
N SER A 180 -19.24 9.41 10.31
CA SER A 180 -20.67 9.68 10.13
C SER A 180 -21.47 8.39 10.13
N GLY A 181 -22.74 8.49 10.49
CA GLY A 181 -23.71 7.41 10.39
C GLY A 181 -24.10 7.10 8.94
N PRO A 182 -24.96 6.10 8.72
CA PRO A 182 -25.37 5.68 7.37
C PRO A 182 -25.84 6.86 6.51
N GLY A 183 -25.25 7.02 5.32
CA GLY A 183 -25.59 8.10 4.41
C GLY A 183 -25.13 9.50 4.85
N GLY A 184 -24.14 9.61 5.75
CA GLY A 184 -23.67 10.90 6.27
C GLY A 184 -24.52 11.45 7.42
N ALA A 185 -25.45 10.66 7.95
CA ALA A 185 -26.29 11.06 9.07
C ALA A 185 -25.47 11.24 10.37
N PRO A 186 -25.97 11.98 11.37
CA PRO A 186 -25.36 12.03 12.70
C PRO A 186 -25.21 10.61 13.29
N ILE A 187 -24.09 10.38 13.96
CA ILE A 187 -23.87 9.13 14.70
C ILE A 187 -24.95 9.02 15.78
N GLN A 188 -25.77 7.97 15.69
CA GLN A 188 -26.75 7.66 16.72
C GLN A 188 -26.02 7.10 17.92
N THR A 189 -26.17 7.74 19.08
CA THR A 189 -25.60 7.27 20.34
C THR A 189 -26.74 6.81 21.24
N GLU A 190 -26.68 5.57 21.71
CA GLU A 190 -27.59 5.07 22.74
C GLU A 190 -26.84 5.03 24.07
N THR A 191 -27.32 5.76 25.06
CA THR A 191 -26.82 5.63 26.43
C THR A 191 -27.58 4.49 27.09
N ARG A 192 -26.93 3.34 27.27
CA ARG A 192 -27.51 2.21 27.98
C ARG A 192 -26.85 2.07 29.34
N THR A 193 -27.66 1.85 30.38
CA THR A 193 -27.11 1.48 31.69
C THR A 193 -26.73 0.01 31.70
N TRP A 194 -25.67 -0.35 32.44
CA TRP A 194 -25.24 -1.74 32.61
C TRP A 194 -26.36 -2.67 33.09
N ARG A 195 -27.32 -2.15 33.88
CA ARG A 195 -28.51 -2.89 34.32
C ARG A 195 -29.50 -3.19 33.21
N GLU A 196 -29.63 -2.33 32.20
CA GLU A 196 -30.53 -2.53 31.06
C GLU A 196 -29.95 -3.54 30.07
N VAL A 197 -28.64 -3.49 29.83
CA VAL A 197 -27.93 -4.48 29.00
C VAL A 197 -28.07 -5.88 29.59
N LEU A 198 -27.80 -6.04 30.88
CA LEU A 198 -27.93 -7.32 31.58
C LEU A 198 -29.37 -7.85 31.60
N ARG A 199 -30.37 -6.98 31.70
CA ARG A 199 -31.79 -7.39 31.71
C ARG A 199 -32.28 -7.84 30.33
N GLN A 200 -31.66 -7.34 29.26
CA GLN A 200 -31.92 -7.77 27.89
C GLN A 200 -31.32 -9.15 27.60
N GLU A 201 -30.10 -9.42 28.06
CA GLU A 201 -29.44 -10.73 27.90
C GLU A 201 -30.16 -11.86 28.65
N THR A 202 -30.87 -11.56 29.75
CA THR A 202 -31.62 -12.56 30.52
C THR A 202 -33.02 -12.89 30.00
N LYS A 203 -33.49 -12.19 28.95
CA LYS A 203 -34.85 -12.38 28.40
C LYS A 203 -34.92 -13.24 27.13
N ASP A 204 -33.78 -13.71 26.63
CA ASP A 204 -33.67 -14.74 25.58
C ASP A 204 -33.21 -16.08 26.19
#